data_AF-A0A9E1WGP4-F1
#
_entry.id   AF-A0A9E1WGP4-F1
#
_cell.length_a   1.000
_cell.length_b   1.000
_cell.length_c   1.000
_cell.angle_alpha   90.00
_cell.angle_beta   90.00
_cell.angle_gamma   90.00
#
_symmetry.space_group_name_H-M   'P 1'
#
loop_
_entity.id
_entity.type
_entity.pdbx_description
1 polymer ?
#
loop_
_entity_poly.entity_id
_entity_poly.type
_entity_poly.pdbx_seq_one_letter_code
_entity_poly.pdbx_strand_id
1 'polypeptide(L)' 'MGREYEGIHRVSFIMDEEGLITHVIQKPKTKDHANEVLGLLNLN' A
#
# COMPACT_ATOMS: atom_id res chain seq x y z
N MET A 1 -31.12 13.56 7.65
CA MET A 1 -29.76 13.77 7.09
C MET A 1 -28.82 12.87 7.86
N GLY A 2 -28.42 11.76 7.24
CA GLY A 2 -27.62 10.70 7.87
C GLY A 2 -26.11 10.95 7.72
N ARG A 3 -25.30 10.24 8.51
CA ARG A 3 -23.84 10.28 8.41
C ARG A 3 -23.38 9.43 7.22
N GLU A 4 -22.60 10.01 6.33
CA GLU A 4 -21.86 9.26 5.30
C GLU A 4 -20.54 8.78 5.89
N TYR A 5 -20.26 7.48 5.74
CA TYR A 5 -19.02 6.88 6.21
C TYR A 5 -18.21 6.41 4.99
N GLU A 6 -17.00 6.94 4.83
CA GLU A 6 -16.10 6.62 3.69
C GLU A 6 -15.39 5.25 3.84
N GLY A 7 -15.63 4.54 4.94
CA GLY A 7 -15.05 3.22 5.18
C GLY A 7 -13.58 3.27 5.60
N ILE A 8 -12.82 2.21 5.29
CA ILE A 8 -11.42 2.06 5.70
C ILE A 8 -10.51 2.34 4.50
N HIS A 9 -9.61 3.32 4.66
CA HIS A 9 -8.54 3.57 3.71
C HIS A 9 -7.31 2.74 4.08
N ARG A 10 -7.06 1.67 3.33
CA ARG A 10 -5.84 0.88 3.46
C ARG A 10 -4.77 1.39 2.51
N VAL A 11 -3.63 1.77 3.07
CA VAL A 11 -2.46 2.27 2.35
C VAL A 11 -1.21 1.62 2.93
N SER A 12 -0.31 1.16 2.07
CA SER A 12 1.02 0.66 2.46
C SER A 12 2.09 1.58 1.90
N PHE A 13 3.15 1.81 2.68
CA PHE A 13 4.29 2.64 2.30
C PHE A 13 5.54 1.77 2.29
N ILE A 14 6.35 1.91 1.24
CA ILE A 14 7.67 1.29 1.15
C ILE A 14 8.69 2.41 1.38
N MET A 15 9.64 2.16 2.27
CA MET A 15 10.65 3.12 2.71
C MET A 15 12.04 2.49 2.59
N ASP A 16 13.03 3.30 2.25
CA ASP A 16 14.44 2.88 2.24
C ASP A 16 15.10 3.00 3.64
N GLU A 17 16.38 2.65 3.72
CA GLU A 17 17.14 2.66 4.97
C GLU A 17 17.43 4.09 5.49
N GLU A 18 17.34 5.10 4.62
CA GLU A 18 17.52 6.51 4.96
C GLU A 18 16.23 7.16 5.49
N GLY A 19 15.12 6.41 5.47
CA GLY A 19 13.82 6.86 5.95
C GLY A 19 12.98 7.59 4.89
N LEU A 20 13.34 7.50 3.60
CA LEU A 20 12.59 8.11 2.51
C LEU A 20 11.56 7.12 1.94
N ILE A 21 10.34 7.60 1.73
CA ILE A 21 9.27 6.81 1.11
C ILE A 21 9.56 6.69 -0.39
N THR A 22 9.79 5.46 -0.85
CA THR A 22 10.06 5.18 -2.26
C THR A 22 8.79 4.85 -3.04
N HIS A 23 7.80 4.21 -2.40
CA HIS A 23 6.54 3.82 -3.05
C HIS A 23 5.34 3.94 -2.11
N VAL A 24 4.17 4.22 -2.69
CA VAL A 24 2.88 4.30 -1.99
C VAL A 24 1.87 3.40 -2.70
N ILE A 25 1.28 2.47 -1.95
CA ILE A 25 0.28 1.53 -2.46
C ILE A 25 -1.07 1.88 -1.85
N GLN A 26 -1.98 2.41 -2.66
CA GLN A 26 -3.33 2.74 -2.25
C GLN A 26 -4.29 1.59 -2.60
N LYS A 27 -5.17 1.21 -1.66
CA LYS A 27 -6.16 0.13 -1.84
C LYS A 27 -5.49 -1.19 -2.29
N PRO A 28 -4.56 -1.74 -1.50
CA PRO A 28 -3.81 -2.92 -1.88
C PRO A 28 -4.73 -4.13 -2.11
N LYS A 29 -4.34 -4.99 -3.04
CA LYS A 29 -5.05 -6.24 -3.30
C LYS A 29 -4.82 -7.21 -2.15
N THR A 30 -5.79 -7.36 -1.25
CA THR A 30 -5.65 -8.12 0.01
C THR A 30 -5.08 -9.54 -0.18
N LYS A 31 -5.42 -10.21 -1.30
CA LYS A 31 -4.98 -11.58 -1.58
C LYS A 31 -3.60 -11.66 -2.26
N ASP A 32 -3.10 -10.58 -2.84
CA ASP A 32 -1.94 -10.58 -3.74
C ASP A 32 -0.91 -9.49 -3.38
N HIS A 33 -1.10 -8.83 -2.23
CA HIS A 33 -0.29 -7.69 -1.82
C HIS A 33 1.19 -8.04 -1.66
N ALA A 34 1.52 -9.28 -1.27
CA ALA A 34 2.90 -9.73 -1.17
C ALA A 34 3.60 -9.72 -2.53
N ASN A 35 2.95 -10.25 -3.58
CA ASN A 35 3.50 -10.25 -4.94
C ASN A 35 3.56 -8.83 -5.52
N GLU A 36 2.59 -7.98 -5.20
CA GLU A 36 2.61 -6.56 -5.55
C GLU A 36 3.85 -5.86 -4.97
N VAL A 37 4.18 -6.11 -3.71
CA VAL A 37 5.39 -5.55 -3.07
C VAL A 37 6.67 -6.14 -3.69
N LEU A 38 6.73 -7.46 -3.91
CA LEU A 38 7.90 -8.10 -4.54
C LEU A 38 8.16 -7.56 -5.96
N GLY A 39 7.10 -7.38 -6.75
CA GLY A 39 7.17 -6.78 -8.08
C GLY A 39 7.66 -5.34 -8.06
N LEU A 40 7.21 -4.51 -7.10
CA LEU A 40 7.69 -3.14 -6.94
C LEU A 40 9.18 -3.08 -6.58
N LEU A 41 9.66 -4.04 -5.79
CA LEU A 41 11.06 -4.14 -5.39
C LEU A 41 11.94 -4.87 -6.42
N ASN A 42 11.37 -5.33 -7.54
CA ASN A 42 12.04 -6.17 -8.54
C ASN A 42 12.72 -7.42 -7.94
N LEU A 43 12.13 -7.96 -6.87
CA LEU A 43 12.58 -9.19 -6.22
C LEU A 43 11.82 -10.38 -6.84
N ASN A 44 12.26 -10.83 -8.02
CA ASN A 44 11.72 -12.00 -8.71
C ASN A 44 12.57 -13.23 -8.47
#